data_AF-A0A0S8GMI2-F1
#
_entry.id   AF-A0A0S8GMI2-F1
#
_cell.length_a   1.000
_cell.length_b   1.000
_cell.length_c   1.000
_cell.angle_alpha   90.00
_cell.angle_beta   90.00
_cell.angle_gamma   90.00
#
_symmetry.space_group_name_H-M   'P 1'
#
loop_
_entity.id
_entity.type
_entity.pdbx_description
1 polymer ?
#
loop_
_entity_poly.entity_id
_entity_poly.type
_entity_poly.pdbx_seq_one_letter_code
_entity_poly.pdbx_strand_id
1 'polypeptide(L)'
;GAGERGTYVFSFVMPARYTRATLPEPVDARVHILEVPERLMAARRYSGTWSESRYRAQEAALLQAVAQAGLKTTGQPTFARYNSPFSLWFLRRNEVLIEITSGP
;
A
#
# COMPACT_ATOMS: atom_id res chain seq x y z
N GLY A 1 13.80 17.40 24.98
CA GLY A 1 13.84 17.68 23.53
C GLY A 1 12.55 17.17 22.92
N ALA A 2 11.75 18.05 22.33
CA ALA A 2 10.44 17.70 21.79
C ALA A 2 10.61 16.79 20.56
N GLY A 3 9.95 15.62 20.59
CA GLY A 3 10.04 14.61 19.54
C GLY A 3 9.63 15.15 18.17
N GLU A 4 10.39 14.76 17.15
CA GLU A 4 10.11 15.04 15.76
C GLU A 4 8.69 14.56 15.42
N ARG A 5 7.79 15.50 15.10
CA ARG A 5 6.46 15.18 14.59
C ARG A 5 6.62 14.64 13.18
N GLY A 6 6.66 13.32 13.04
CA GLY A 6 6.69 12.65 11.74
C GLY A 6 5.55 13.14 10.84
N THR A 7 5.87 13.44 9.57
CA THR A 7 4.86 13.79 8.56
C THR A 7 4.29 12.51 7.98
N TYR A 8 2.96 12.37 7.99
CA TYR A 8 2.25 11.23 7.41
C TYR A 8 1.58 11.63 6.11
N VAL A 9 1.81 10.85 5.06
CA VAL A 9 1.10 10.99 3.78
C VAL A 9 -0.02 9.96 3.74
N PHE A 10 -1.22 10.42 3.41
CA PHE A 10 -2.38 9.57 3.19
C PHE A 10 -2.73 9.58 1.70
N SER A 11 -3.16 8.44 1.19
CA SER A 11 -3.55 8.29 -0.21
C SER A 11 -4.93 7.65 -0.29
N PHE A 12 -5.74 8.16 -1.21
CA PHE A 12 -7.08 7.65 -1.50
C PHE A 12 -7.15 7.28 -2.98
N VAL A 13 -7.84 6.20 -3.30
CA VAL A 13 -8.08 5.80 -4.68
C VAL A 13 -9.42 6.35 -5.15
N MET A 14 -9.42 6.91 -6.36
CA MET A 14 -10.65 7.43 -6.96
C MET A 14 -11.46 6.27 -7.58
N PRO A 15 -12.81 6.28 -7.46
CA PRO A 15 -13.65 5.30 -8.13
C PRO A 15 -13.45 5.31 -9.65
N ALA A 16 -13.48 4.14 -10.29
CA ALA A 16 -13.20 3.98 -11.73
C ALA A 16 -14.10 4.79 -12.67
N ARG A 17 -15.26 5.28 -12.20
CA ARG A 17 -16.16 6.15 -12.97
C ARG A 17 -15.58 7.54 -13.25
N TYR A 18 -14.57 7.97 -12.49
CA TYR A 18 -13.93 9.27 -12.67
C TYR A 18 -12.68 9.12 -13.54
N THR A 19 -12.56 9.99 -14.55
CA THR A 19 -11.34 10.23 -15.30
C THR A 19 -10.62 11.46 -14.75
N ARG A 20 -9.34 11.65 -15.11
CA ARG A 20 -8.55 12.83 -14.70
C ARG A 20 -9.27 14.15 -14.99
N ALA A 21 -9.96 14.24 -16.14
CA ALA A 21 -10.71 15.43 -16.57
C ALA A 21 -12.00 15.67 -15.77
N THR A 22 -12.55 14.63 -15.12
CA THR A 22 -13.81 14.73 -14.35
C THR A 22 -13.59 14.82 -12.84
N LEU A 23 -12.33 14.74 -12.38
CA LEU A 23 -12.01 14.86 -10.96
C LEU A 23 -12.21 16.30 -10.50
N PRO A 24 -12.90 16.53 -9.37
CA PRO A 24 -13.00 17.86 -8.80
C PRO A 24 -11.61 18.35 -8.39
N GLU A 25 -11.36 19.64 -8.61
CA GLU A 25 -10.13 20.27 -8.16
C GLU A 25 -10.11 20.31 -6.62
N PRO A 26 -9.01 19.87 -5.98
CA PRO A 26 -8.93 19.91 -4.52
C PRO A 26 -8.98 21.36 -4.02
N VAL A 27 -9.84 21.62 -3.04
CA VAL A 27 -9.95 22.94 -2.39
C VAL A 27 -8.77 23.24 -1.46
N ASP A 28 -8.02 22.20 -1.05
CA ASP A 28 -6.84 22.31 -0.20
C ASP A 28 -5.57 22.07 -1.02
N ALA A 29 -4.68 23.06 -1.04
CA ALA A 29 -3.43 23.01 -1.81
C ALA A 29 -2.44 21.92 -1.37
N ARG A 30 -2.64 21.31 -0.19
CA ARG A 30 -1.85 20.16 0.28
C ARG A 30 -2.29 18.84 -0.36
N VAL A 31 -3.43 18.83 -1.05
CA VAL A 31 -3.98 17.65 -1.70
C VAL A 31 -3.60 17.70 -3.17
N HIS A 32 -2.87 16.68 -3.61
CA HIS A 32 -2.45 16.53 -5.00
C HIS A 32 -3.12 15.32 -5.63
N ILE A 33 -3.56 15.47 -6.88
CA ILE A 33 -4.04 14.35 -7.69
C ILE A 33 -2.87 13.83 -8.50
N LEU A 34 -2.49 12.59 -8.23
CA LEU A 34 -1.42 11.88 -8.92
C LEU A 34 -2.02 10.79 -9.80
N GLU A 35 -1.51 10.68 -11.02
CA GLU A 35 -1.78 9.54 -11.88
C GLU A 35 -0.77 8.45 -11.56
N VAL A 36 -1.26 7.27 -11.18
CA VAL A 36 -0.42 6.12 -10.88
C VAL A 36 -0.54 5.16 -12.07
N PRO A 37 0.55 4.90 -12.83
CA PRO A 37 0.50 4.02 -13.97
C PRO A 37 0.15 2.59 -13.54
N GLU A 38 -0.33 1.80 -14.50
CA GLU A 38 -0.53 0.37 -14.29
C GLU A 38 0.78 -0.31 -13.94
N ARG A 39 0.71 -1.25 -13.00
CA ARG A 39 1.87 -1.99 -12.51
C ARG A 39 1.44 -3.34 -11.98
N LEU A 40 2.34 -4.31 -12.11
CA LEU A 40 2.13 -5.65 -11.57
C LEU A 40 2.61 -5.71 -10.12
N MET A 41 1.76 -6.15 -9.21
CA MET A 41 2.05 -6.19 -7.78
C MET A 41 1.96 -7.62 -7.26
N ALA A 42 2.99 -8.08 -6.56
CA ALA A 42 2.86 -9.24 -5.68
C ALA A 42 2.23 -8.77 -4.36
N ALA A 43 1.22 -9.51 -3.89
CA ALA A 43 0.46 -9.16 -2.70
C ALA A 43 0.45 -10.30 -1.69
N ARG A 44 0.72 -9.96 -0.42
CA ARG A 44 0.54 -10.88 0.71
C ARG A 44 -0.49 -10.33 1.68
N ARG A 45 -1.64 -10.99 1.74
CA ARG A 45 -2.72 -10.70 2.69
C ARG A 45 -2.46 -11.39 4.04
N TYR A 46 -2.75 -10.68 5.12
CA TYR A 46 -2.72 -11.20 6.48
C TYR A 46 -3.77 -10.52 7.39
N SER A 47 -4.14 -11.18 8.48
CA SER A 47 -5.17 -10.73 9.43
C SER A 47 -4.57 -10.31 10.79
N GLY A 48 -5.39 -9.67 11.62
CA GLY A 48 -5.03 -9.26 12.98
C GLY A 48 -4.77 -7.77 13.14
N THR A 49 -4.34 -7.40 14.35
CA THR A 49 -3.97 -6.02 14.69
C THR A 49 -2.67 -5.62 14.01
N TRP A 50 -2.49 -4.31 13.82
CA TRP A 50 -1.23 -3.79 13.32
C TRP A 50 -0.15 -3.84 14.39
N SER A 51 1.00 -4.40 14.03
CA SER A 51 2.28 -4.13 14.68
C SER A 51 3.37 -4.05 13.61
N GLU A 52 4.39 -3.25 13.86
CA GLU A 52 5.55 -3.17 12.96
C GLU A 52 6.25 -4.52 12.81
N SER A 53 6.40 -5.27 13.91
CA SER A 53 6.99 -6.62 13.87
C SER A 53 6.23 -7.59 12.97
N ARG A 54 4.88 -7.56 13.01
CA ARG A 54 4.05 -8.38 12.13
C ARG A 54 4.19 -7.94 10.67
N TYR A 55 4.22 -6.63 10.43
CA TYR A 55 4.45 -6.10 9.09
C TYR A 55 5.78 -6.62 8.52
N ARG A 56 6.88 -6.48 9.26
CA ARG A 56 8.22 -6.95 8.83
C ARG A 56 8.27 -8.46 8.56
N ALA A 57 7.60 -9.26 9.40
CA ALA A 57 7.51 -10.71 9.18
C ALA A 57 6.76 -11.06 7.88
N GLN A 58 5.67 -10.37 7.57
CA GLN A 58 4.92 -10.61 6.33
C GLN A 58 5.64 -10.05 5.10
N GLU A 59 6.37 -8.94 5.24
CA GLU A 59 7.26 -8.38 4.23
C GLU A 59 8.36 -9.39 3.84
N ALA A 60 9.07 -9.96 4.83
CA ALA A 60 10.08 -10.98 4.58
C ALA A 60 9.50 -12.22 3.87
N ALA A 61 8.33 -12.69 4.32
CA ALA A 61 7.66 -13.84 3.70
C ALA A 61 7.24 -13.57 2.24
N LEU A 62 6.79 -12.35 1.93
CA LEU A 62 6.47 -11.94 0.56
C LEU A 62 7.72 -11.93 -0.32
N LEU A 63 8.80 -11.30 0.14
CA LEU A 63 10.06 -11.22 -0.61
C LEU A 63 10.64 -12.60 -0.91
N GLN A 64 10.59 -13.51 0.07
CA GLN A 64 11.02 -14.89 -0.13
C GLN A 64 10.18 -15.61 -1.19
N ALA A 65 8.86 -15.47 -1.15
CA ALA A 65 7.97 -16.10 -2.13
C ALA A 65 8.17 -15.54 -3.56
N VAL A 66 8.37 -14.22 -3.69
CA VAL A 66 8.67 -13.57 -4.97
C VAL A 66 9.99 -14.09 -5.55
N ALA A 67 11.03 -14.21 -4.72
CA ALA A 67 12.31 -14.76 -5.14
C ALA A 67 12.21 -16.23 -5.57
N GLN A 68 11.48 -17.05 -4.82
CA GLN A 68 11.24 -18.46 -5.16
C GLN A 68 10.46 -18.64 -6.47
N ALA A 69 9.60 -17.68 -6.81
CA ALA A 69 8.86 -17.66 -8.08
C ALA A 69 9.72 -17.16 -9.27
N GLY A 70 10.99 -16.80 -9.07
CA GLY A 70 11.85 -16.25 -10.12
C GLY A 70 11.46 -14.85 -10.59
N LEU A 71 10.64 -14.15 -9.82
CA LEU A 71 10.16 -12.80 -10.14
C LEU A 71 11.14 -11.75 -9.62
N LYS A 72 11.27 -10.63 -10.35
CA LYS A 72 12.11 -9.51 -9.93
C LYS A 72 11.27 -8.43 -9.28
N THR A 73 11.73 -7.91 -8.16
CA THR A 73 11.09 -6.78 -7.48
C THR A 73 11.55 -5.45 -8.09
N THR A 74 10.62 -4.52 -8.26
CA THR A 74 10.89 -3.18 -8.85
C THR A 74 10.41 -2.09 -7.90
N GLY A 75 11.15 -1.85 -6.82
CA GLY A 75 10.86 -0.79 -5.86
C GLY A 75 10.79 -1.27 -4.40
N GLN A 76 10.12 -0.49 -3.56
CA GLN A 76 10.03 -0.74 -2.12
C GLN A 76 8.67 -1.38 -1.75
N PRO A 77 8.63 -2.28 -0.75
CA PRO A 77 7.38 -2.79 -0.21
C PRO A 77 6.48 -1.65 0.26
N THR A 78 5.21 -1.70 -0.14
CA THR A 78 4.18 -0.76 0.31
C THR A 78 3.21 -1.47 1.23
N PHE A 79 2.94 -0.85 2.37
CA PHE A 79 1.93 -1.34 3.28
C PHE A 79 0.57 -0.73 2.95
N ALA A 80 -0.39 -1.57 2.52
CA ALA A 80 -1.74 -1.11 2.21
C ALA A 80 -2.71 -1.50 3.33
N ARG A 81 -3.22 -0.50 4.04
CA ARG A 81 -4.30 -0.67 5.03
C ARG A 81 -5.63 -0.26 4.42
N TYR A 82 -6.54 -1.22 4.32
CA TYR A 82 -7.87 -1.01 3.76
C TYR A 82 -8.98 -0.83 4.81
N ASN A 83 -8.64 -0.84 6.10
CA ASN A 83 -9.66 -0.93 7.16
C ASN A 83 -9.98 0.44 7.76
N SER A 84 -11.28 0.75 7.78
CA SER A 84 -11.86 1.82 8.61
C SER A 84 -11.56 1.58 10.10
N PRO A 85 -11.37 2.64 10.92
CA PRO A 85 -11.10 2.51 12.36
C PRO A 85 -12.16 1.69 13.12
N PHE A 86 -13.38 1.57 12.58
CA PHE A 86 -14.49 0.81 13.17
C PHE A 86 -14.50 -0.69 12.85
N SER A 87 -13.52 -1.20 12.08
CA SER A 87 -13.47 -2.62 11.71
C SER A 87 -13.01 -3.50 12.88
N LEU A 88 -13.82 -4.52 13.25
CA LEU A 88 -13.45 -5.53 14.24
C LEU A 88 -12.11 -6.19 13.87
N TRP A 89 -11.26 -6.45 14.86
CA TRP A 89 -9.85 -6.79 14.64
C TRP A 89 -9.64 -8.09 13.82
N PHE A 90 -10.58 -9.03 13.86
CA PHE A 90 -10.55 -10.27 13.07
C PHE A 90 -11.06 -10.09 11.63
N LEU A 91 -11.79 -9.01 11.33
CA LEU A 91 -12.22 -8.64 9.97
C LEU A 91 -11.21 -7.74 9.25
N ARG A 92 -10.14 -7.31 9.94
CA ARG A 92 -9.12 -6.44 9.36
C ARG A 92 -8.34 -7.18 8.27
N ARG A 93 -8.34 -6.62 7.06
CA ARG A 93 -7.47 -7.01 5.93
C ARG A 93 -6.23 -6.13 5.90
N ASN A 94 -5.07 -6.71 6.18
CA ASN A 94 -3.78 -6.04 6.01
C ASN A 94 -3.07 -6.67 4.81
N GLU A 95 -2.40 -5.86 4.00
CA GLU A 95 -1.64 -6.36 2.84
C GLU A 95 -0.26 -5.72 2.79
N VAL A 96 0.76 -6.55 2.52
CA VAL A 96 2.06 -6.08 2.04
C VAL A 96 2.07 -6.26 0.53
N LEU A 97 2.45 -5.21 -0.19
CA LEU A 97 2.52 -5.18 -1.64
C LEU A 97 3.96 -4.91 -2.05
N ILE A 98 4.45 -5.55 -3.10
CA ILE A 98 5.69 -5.13 -3.77
C ILE A 98 5.50 -5.21 -5.27
N GLU A 99 5.96 -4.19 -5.97
CA GLU A 99 5.92 -4.17 -7.43
C GLU A 99 6.90 -5.20 -7.98
N ILE A 100 6.46 -5.93 -9.00
CA ILE A 100 7.21 -6.98 -9.65
C ILE A 100 7.20 -6.78 -11.15
N THR A 101 8.22 -7.33 -11.81
CA THR A 101 8.20 -7.56 -13.24
C THR A 101 8.34 -9.06 -13.49
N SER A 102 7.84 -9.52 -14.63
CA SER A 102 8.17 -10.87 -15.11
C SER A 102 9.70 -10.98 -15.19
N GLY A 103 10.23 -12.11 -14.75
CA GLY A 103 11.63 -12.44 -15.01
C GLY A 103 11.94 -12.37 -16.52
N PRO A 104 13.23 -12.31 -16.90
CA PRO A 104 13.61 -12.41 -18.32
C PRO A 104 13.00 -13.65 -18.99
#